data_AF-A0A7J6W2U3-F1
#
_entry.id   AF-A0A7J6W2U3-F1
#
_cell.length_a   1.000
_cell.length_b   1.000
_cell.length_c   1.000
_cell.angle_alpha   90.00
_cell.angle_beta   90.00
_cell.angle_gamma   90.00
#
_symmetry.space_group_name_H-M   'P 1'
#
loop_
_entity.id
_entity.type
_entity.pdbx_description
1 polymer ?
#
loop_
_entity_poly.entity_id
_entity_poly.type
_entity_poly.pdbx_seq_one_letter_code
_entity_poly.pdbx_strand_id
1 'polypeptide(L)'
;MVLTPQLDLLTEQQTIDVCNLQQTAQQAEDALSQGMDKLQLTLAETLAADTFAGGYMSQMATAMGKLEALISFVDQADHLRELALQQMYHILTTRQAARGLLALGDYFQRLRALSKVWAARPCEPA
;
A
#
# COMPACT_ATOMS: atom_id res chain seq x y z
N MET A 1 16.87 -3.30 8.99
CA MET A 1 15.70 -4.10 9.43
C MET A 1 16.04 -4.79 10.75
N VAL A 2 15.27 -4.57 11.81
CA VAL A 2 15.49 -5.17 13.16
C VAL A 2 14.96 -6.61 13.27
N LEU A 3 14.50 -7.20 12.16
CA LEU A 3 13.88 -8.52 12.07
C LEU A 3 14.86 -9.65 11.71
N THR A 4 16.12 -9.35 11.43
CA THR A 4 17.12 -10.33 10.94
C THR A 4 17.34 -11.54 11.86
N PRO A 5 17.37 -11.45 13.19
CA PRO A 5 17.60 -12.64 14.02
C PRO A 5 16.36 -13.53 14.22
N GLN A 6 15.19 -13.18 13.66
CA GLN A 6 14.01 -14.05 13.66
C GLN A 6 13.79 -14.78 12.33
N LEU A 7 14.58 -14.46 11.31
CA LEU A 7 14.50 -15.03 9.96
C LEU A 7 15.24 -16.37 9.79
N ASP A 8 16.03 -16.80 10.77
CA ASP A 8 16.65 -18.15 10.84
C ASP A 8 15.64 -19.31 10.89
N LEU A 9 14.34 -19.01 10.85
CA LEU A 9 13.24 -19.95 10.98
C LEU A 9 12.50 -20.24 9.67
N LEU A 10 12.78 -19.53 8.58
CA LEU A 10 12.22 -19.82 7.26
C LEU A 10 13.10 -20.84 6.56
N THR A 11 12.50 -21.86 5.95
CA THR A 11 13.26 -22.73 5.05
C THR A 11 13.73 -21.93 3.83
N GLU A 12 14.81 -22.37 3.17
CA GLU A 12 15.28 -21.73 1.93
C GLU A 12 14.15 -21.61 0.90
N GLN A 13 13.31 -22.65 0.81
CA GLN A 13 12.13 -22.66 -0.06
C GLN A 13 11.12 -21.56 0.30
N GLN A 14 10.77 -21.41 1.58
CA GLN A 14 9.85 -20.34 2.02
C GLN A 14 10.42 -18.94 1.74
N THR A 15 11.74 -18.80 1.85
CA THR A 15 12.42 -17.52 1.59
C THR A 15 12.34 -17.15 0.12
N ILE A 16 12.54 -18.12 -0.78
CA ILE A 16 12.39 -17.96 -2.23
C ILE A 16 10.92 -17.63 -2.56
N ASP A 17 9.97 -18.36 -1.99
CA ASP A 17 8.54 -18.16 -2.24
C ASP A 17 8.06 -16.77 -1.76
N VAL A 18 8.52 -16.30 -0.58
CA VAL A 18 8.27 -14.94 -0.09
C VAL A 18 8.88 -13.89 -1.01
N CYS A 19 10.11 -14.12 -1.50
CA CYS A 19 10.78 -13.18 -2.40
C CYS A 19 10.01 -13.06 -3.74
N ASN A 20 9.57 -14.19 -4.31
CA ASN A 20 8.76 -14.22 -5.53
C ASN A 20 7.40 -13.54 -5.35
N LEU A 21 6.75 -13.78 -4.20
CA LEU A 21 5.50 -13.11 -3.84
C LEU A 21 5.69 -11.60 -3.73
N GLN A 22 6.74 -11.14 -3.02
CA GLN A 22 7.06 -9.72 -2.90
C GLN A 22 7.33 -9.08 -4.26
N GLN A 23 8.10 -9.75 -5.12
CA GLN A 23 8.41 -9.22 -6.45
C GLN A 23 7.15 -9.09 -7.31
N THR A 24 6.27 -10.09 -7.26
CA THR A 24 5.02 -10.10 -8.04
C THR A 24 4.03 -9.06 -7.52
N ALA A 25 3.90 -8.94 -6.18
CA ALA A 25 3.07 -7.92 -5.55
C ALA A 25 3.58 -6.52 -5.90
N GLN A 26 4.90 -6.29 -5.81
CA GLN A 26 5.50 -5.01 -6.16
C GLN A 26 5.23 -4.62 -7.61
N GLN A 27 5.37 -5.55 -8.55
CA GLN A 27 5.08 -5.28 -9.97
C GLN A 27 3.61 -4.89 -10.21
N ALA A 28 2.68 -5.56 -9.52
CA ALA A 28 1.26 -5.24 -9.61
C ALA A 28 0.95 -3.88 -8.96
N GLU A 29 1.56 -3.56 -7.81
CA GLU A 29 1.45 -2.25 -7.15
C GLU A 29 2.01 -1.12 -8.02
N ASP A 30 3.16 -1.33 -8.66
CA ASP A 30 3.78 -0.35 -9.56
C ASP A 30 2.89 -0.10 -10.79
N ALA A 31 2.27 -1.15 -11.35
CA ALA A 31 1.34 -1.04 -12.47
C ALA A 31 0.06 -0.27 -12.08
N LEU A 32 -0.49 -0.56 -10.89
CA LEU A 32 -1.65 0.16 -10.35
C LEU A 32 -1.32 1.64 -10.11
N SER A 33 -0.15 1.92 -9.52
CA SER A 33 0.30 3.29 -9.24
C SER A 33 0.47 4.10 -10.53
N GLN A 34 1.11 3.52 -11.55
CA GLN A 34 1.23 4.16 -12.86
C GLN A 34 -0.14 4.38 -13.54
N GLY A 35 -1.06 3.44 -13.40
CA GLY A 35 -2.44 3.58 -13.89
C GLY A 35 -3.17 4.73 -13.21
N MET A 36 -3.02 4.84 -11.89
CA MET A 36 -3.57 5.90 -11.07
C MET A 36 -3.02 7.28 -11.44
N ASP A 37 -1.70 7.42 -11.60
CA ASP A 37 -1.05 8.67 -11.98
C ASP A 37 -1.55 9.16 -13.35
N LYS A 38 -1.65 8.24 -14.33
CA LYS A 38 -2.22 8.54 -15.64
C LYS A 38 -3.67 8.98 -15.53
N LEU A 39 -4.48 8.28 -14.74
CA LEU A 39 -5.89 8.61 -14.57
C LEU A 39 -6.05 10.01 -13.97
N GLN A 40 -5.30 10.35 -12.93
CA GLN A 40 -5.30 11.67 -12.29
C GLN A 40 -4.88 12.77 -13.27
N LEU A 41 -3.82 12.54 -14.04
CA LEU A 41 -3.34 13.48 -15.06
C LEU A 41 -4.41 13.72 -16.12
N THR A 42 -5.01 12.66 -16.66
CA THR A 42 -6.11 12.81 -17.63
C THR A 42 -7.31 13.52 -16.98
N LEU A 43 -7.62 13.25 -15.70
CA LEU A 43 -8.71 13.92 -14.96
C LEU A 43 -8.49 15.43 -14.89
N ALA A 44 -7.27 15.84 -14.52
CA ALA A 44 -6.86 17.24 -14.47
C ALA A 44 -6.94 17.90 -15.87
N GLU A 45 -6.46 17.22 -16.92
CA GLU A 45 -6.58 17.71 -18.31
C GLU A 45 -8.03 17.91 -18.73
N THR A 46 -8.93 16.96 -18.41
CA THR A 46 -10.36 17.14 -18.71
C THR A 46 -11.01 18.27 -17.94
N LEU A 47 -10.58 18.57 -16.72
CA LEU A 47 -11.12 19.67 -15.93
C LEU A 47 -10.53 21.03 -16.36
N ALA A 48 -9.27 21.04 -16.82
CA ALA A 48 -8.59 22.21 -17.34
C ALA A 48 -9.00 22.53 -18.79
N ALA A 49 -9.54 21.56 -19.54
CA ALA A 49 -10.12 21.78 -20.85
C ALA A 49 -11.26 22.80 -20.75
N ASP A 50 -11.15 23.86 -21.55
CA ASP A 50 -11.90 25.10 -21.44
C ASP A 50 -13.42 24.88 -21.28
N THR A 51 -13.95 25.30 -20.13
CA THR A 51 -15.38 25.21 -19.78
C THR A 51 -16.26 26.05 -20.72
N PHE A 52 -15.65 26.92 -21.53
CA PHE A 52 -16.32 27.87 -22.41
C PHE A 52 -16.63 27.33 -23.82
N ALA A 53 -16.06 26.19 -24.25
CA ALA A 53 -16.13 25.77 -25.66
C ALA A 53 -17.02 24.53 -25.95
N GLY A 54 -17.54 23.80 -24.96
CA GLY A 54 -18.27 22.57 -25.29
C GLY A 54 -18.83 21.77 -24.13
N GLY A 55 -19.83 22.33 -23.43
CA GLY A 55 -20.82 21.57 -22.67
C GLY A 55 -20.31 20.93 -21.36
N TYR A 56 -20.53 21.64 -20.26
CA TYR A 56 -20.35 21.17 -18.87
C TYR A 56 -20.82 19.72 -18.63
N MET A 57 -21.92 19.28 -19.25
CA MET A 57 -22.41 17.91 -19.13
C MET A 57 -21.48 16.84 -19.71
N SER A 58 -20.77 17.12 -20.81
CA SER A 58 -19.80 16.19 -21.41
C SER A 58 -18.55 16.05 -20.53
N GLN A 59 -18.08 17.17 -19.99
CA GLN A 59 -16.95 17.22 -19.05
C GLN A 59 -17.28 16.50 -17.74
N MET A 60 -18.50 16.72 -17.21
CA MET A 60 -19.01 16.06 -16.01
C MET A 60 -19.16 14.54 -16.22
N ALA A 61 -19.71 14.10 -17.35
CA ALA A 61 -19.82 12.67 -17.68
C ALA A 61 -18.44 12.00 -17.75
N THR A 62 -17.45 12.69 -18.31
CA THR A 62 -16.07 12.19 -18.40
C THR A 62 -15.40 12.16 -17.03
N ALA A 63 -15.60 13.18 -16.19
CA ALA A 63 -15.11 13.20 -14.81
C ALA A 63 -15.73 12.07 -13.96
N MET A 64 -17.02 11.78 -14.16
CA MET A 64 -17.71 10.68 -13.48
C MET A 64 -17.18 9.31 -13.90
N GLY A 65 -16.95 9.08 -15.19
CA GLY A 65 -16.30 7.84 -15.65
C GLY A 65 -14.88 7.68 -15.08
N LYS A 66 -14.15 8.78 -14.85
CA LYS A 66 -12.84 8.73 -14.18
C LYS A 66 -12.94 8.48 -12.68
N LEU A 67 -13.97 8.97 -12.01
CA LEU A 67 -14.25 8.62 -10.62
C LEU A 67 -14.58 7.12 -10.47
N GLU A 68 -15.33 6.55 -11.40
CA GLU A 68 -15.59 5.12 -11.45
C GLU A 68 -14.30 4.31 -11.65
N ALA A 69 -13.41 4.77 -12.53
CA ALA A 69 -12.08 4.18 -12.67
C ALA A 69 -11.25 4.27 -11.38
N LEU A 70 -11.31 5.39 -10.63
CA LEU A 70 -10.65 5.52 -9.32
C LEU A 70 -11.15 4.46 -8.33
N ILE A 71 -12.47 4.27 -8.25
CA ILE A 71 -13.07 3.23 -7.38
C ILE A 71 -12.57 1.84 -7.79
N SER A 72 -12.49 1.56 -9.10
CA SER A 72 -11.94 0.28 -9.59
C SER A 72 -10.46 0.08 -9.25
N PHE A 73 -9.63 1.14 -9.26
CA PHE A 73 -8.23 1.05 -8.84
C PHE A 73 -8.09 0.74 -7.34
N VAL A 74 -8.95 1.34 -6.51
CA VAL A 74 -8.98 1.07 -5.07
C VAL A 74 -9.37 -0.39 -4.81
N ASP A 75 -10.40 -0.89 -5.50
CA ASP A 75 -10.82 -2.30 -5.40
C ASP A 75 -9.70 -3.26 -5.84
N GLN A 76 -9.00 -2.95 -6.94
CA GLN A 76 -7.86 -3.73 -7.40
C GLN A 76 -6.70 -3.72 -6.39
N ALA A 77 -6.40 -2.59 -5.75
CA ALA A 77 -5.37 -2.49 -4.73
C ALA A 77 -5.73 -3.29 -3.48
N ASP A 78 -6.99 -3.23 -3.03
CA ASP A 78 -7.46 -4.04 -1.91
C ASP A 78 -7.42 -5.53 -2.22
N HIS A 79 -7.83 -5.93 -3.43
CA HIS A 79 -7.75 -7.32 -3.87
C HIS A 79 -6.30 -7.82 -3.93
N LEU A 80 -5.37 -7.00 -4.43
CA LEU A 80 -3.95 -7.32 -4.45
C LEU A 80 -3.40 -7.52 -3.04
N ARG A 81 -3.79 -6.66 -2.10
CA ARG A 81 -3.40 -6.76 -0.70
C ARG A 81 -3.94 -8.04 -0.05
N GLU A 82 -5.19 -8.39 -0.32
CA GLU A 82 -5.79 -9.62 0.19
C GLU A 82 -5.08 -10.85 -0.36
N LEU A 83 -4.85 -10.91 -1.68
CA LEU A 83 -4.11 -12.00 -2.33
C LEU A 83 -2.70 -12.15 -1.76
N ALA A 84 -1.97 -11.04 -1.60
CA ALA A 84 -0.63 -11.05 -1.03
C ALA A 84 -0.64 -11.59 0.40
N LEU A 85 -1.61 -11.20 1.23
CA LEU A 85 -1.76 -11.70 2.59
C LEU A 85 -2.12 -13.18 2.63
N GLN A 86 -3.03 -13.63 1.76
CA GLN A 86 -3.42 -15.04 1.67
C GLN A 86 -2.24 -15.92 1.23
N GLN A 87 -1.50 -15.50 0.20
CA GLN A 87 -0.31 -16.24 -0.26
C GLN A 87 0.78 -16.24 0.80
N MET A 88 1.01 -15.12 1.48
CA MET A 88 1.97 -15.04 2.58
C MET A 88 1.59 -15.98 3.73
N TYR A 89 0.31 -16.07 4.09
CA TYR A 89 -0.18 -17.04 5.08
C TYR A 89 0.00 -18.49 4.60
N HIS A 90 -0.13 -18.75 3.31
CA HIS A 90 0.03 -20.10 2.77
C HIS A 90 1.50 -20.56 2.73
N ILE A 91 2.43 -19.61 2.56
CA ILE A 91 3.89 -19.86 2.60
C ILE A 91 4.36 -20.02 4.05
N LEU A 92 3.80 -19.26 4.98
CA LEU A 92 4.17 -19.29 6.40
C LEU A 92 3.40 -20.38 7.17
N THR A 93 4.08 -21.07 8.07
CA THR A 93 3.38 -21.91 9.06
C THR A 93 2.68 -21.02 10.10
N THR A 94 1.61 -21.52 10.72
CA THR A 94 0.87 -20.81 11.79
C THR A 94 1.79 -20.30 12.90
N ARG A 95 2.87 -21.03 13.19
CA ARG A 95 3.88 -20.66 14.20
C ARG A 95 4.79 -19.52 13.74
N GLN A 96 5.14 -19.47 12.45
CA GLN A 96 5.89 -18.35 11.86
C GLN A 96 5.02 -17.09 11.76
N ALA A 97 3.75 -17.22 11.35
CA ALA A 97 2.80 -16.11 11.32
C ALA A 97 2.56 -15.51 12.72
N ALA A 98 2.36 -16.36 13.74
CA ALA A 98 2.21 -15.90 15.13
C ALA A 98 3.46 -15.14 15.63
N ARG A 99 4.67 -15.62 15.30
CA ARG A 99 5.92 -14.93 15.63
C ARG A 99 6.07 -13.60 14.89
N GLY A 100 5.73 -13.57 13.60
CA GLY A 100 5.71 -12.34 12.81
C GLY A 100 4.79 -11.29 13.42
N LEU A 101 3.56 -11.66 13.77
CA LEU A 101 2.59 -10.77 14.42
C LEU A 101 3.08 -10.26 15.78
N LEU A 102 3.72 -11.11 16.60
CA LEU A 102 4.32 -10.70 17.87
C LEU A 102 5.43 -9.66 17.66
N ALA A 103 6.34 -9.90 16.72
CA ALA A 103 7.42 -8.97 16.41
C ALA A 103 6.90 -7.61 15.90
N LEU A 104 5.82 -7.64 15.12
CA LEU A 104 5.13 -6.45 14.62
C LEU A 104 4.48 -5.67 15.77
N GLY A 105 3.86 -6.38 16.72
CA GLY A 105 3.33 -5.81 17.97
C GLY A 105 4.42 -5.12 18.81
N ASP A 106 5.56 -5.78 19.01
CA ASP A 106 6.71 -5.22 19.73
C ASP A 106 7.26 -3.97 19.05
N TYR A 107 7.34 -3.98 17.72
CA TYR A 107 7.75 -2.81 16.94
C TYR A 107 6.80 -1.63 17.15
N PHE A 108 5.49 -1.84 17.05
CA PHE A 108 4.51 -0.78 17.29
C PHE A 108 4.55 -0.26 18.73
N GLN A 109 4.77 -1.12 19.72
CA GLN A 109 4.96 -0.68 21.10
C GLN A 109 6.19 0.22 21.25
N ARG A 110 7.33 -0.15 20.64
CA ARG A 110 8.54 0.70 20.64
C ARG A 110 8.31 2.02 19.93
N LEU A 111 7.65 2.00 18.78
CA LEU A 111 7.30 3.21 18.04
C LEU A 111 6.41 4.14 18.88
N ARG A 112 5.43 3.58 19.58
CA ARG A 112 4.55 4.34 20.50
C ARG A 112 5.33 4.88 21.70
N ALA A 113 6.25 4.11 22.27
CA ALA A 113 7.09 4.57 23.36
C ALA A 113 8.01 5.71 22.93
N LEU A 114 8.63 5.59 21.75
CA LEU A 114 9.41 6.66 21.13
C LEU A 114 8.54 7.89 20.89
N SER A 115 7.37 7.74 20.27
CA SER A 115 6.43 8.84 20.05
C SER A 115 6.06 9.56 21.36
N LYS A 116 5.82 8.82 22.46
CA LYS A 116 5.59 9.41 23.78
C LYS A 116 6.80 10.18 24.30
N VAL A 117 8.02 9.66 24.13
CA VAL A 117 9.26 10.35 24.54
C VAL A 117 9.50 11.61 23.72
N TRP A 118 9.23 11.56 22.42
CA TRP A 118 9.31 12.71 21.53
C TRP A 118 8.25 13.77 21.85
N ALA A 119 7.02 13.35 22.18
CA ALA A 119 5.95 14.25 22.62
C ALA A 119 6.18 14.85 24.01
N ALA A 120 6.91 14.15 24.89
CA ALA A 120 7.31 14.64 26.20
C ALA A 120 8.57 15.51 26.16
N ARG A 121 9.16 15.74 24.99
CA ARG A 121 10.33 16.61 24.84
C ARG A 121 9.85 18.05 25.06
N PRO A 122 10.35 18.77 26.08
CA PRO A 122 10.00 20.17 26.25
C PRO A 122 10.53 20.92 25.02
N CYS A 123 9.63 21.58 24.29
CA CYS A 123 10.03 22.56 23.30
C CYS A 123 10.69 23.69 24.10
N GLU A 124 12.02 23.82 24.05
CA GLU A 124 12.70 24.96 24.63
C GLU A 124 12.11 26.23 23.98
N PRO A 125 11.64 27.20 24.78
CA PRO A 125 11.18 28.47 24.24
C PRO A 125 12.40 29.21 23.67
N ALA A 126 12.30 29.56 22.39
CA ALA A 126 13.17 30.56 21.76
C ALA A 126 12.82 31.97 22.27
#